data_AF-A0A7C1Q7N4-F1
#
_entry.id   AF-A0A7C1Q7N4-F1
#
_cell.length_a   1.000
_cell.length_b   1.000
_cell.length_c   1.000
_cell.angle_alpha   90.00
_cell.angle_beta   90.00
_cell.angle_gamma   90.00
#
_symmetry.space_group_name_H-M   'P 1'
#
loop_
_entity.id
_entity.type
_entity.pdbx_description
1 polymer ?
#
loop_
_entity_poly.entity_id
_entity_poly.type
_entity_poly.pdbx_seq_one_letter_code
_entity_poly.pdbx_strand_id
1 'polypeptide(L)'
;MITYKIVNSVGLFLDIIGAWFIAFEVVKQYKGQKFFVEAQTWDDTFGKYPEELPEYTAWEKSKYIKMWIGLFLLTIGFSLQIYSNLFLQGNKNNVIITNDTKNIVSPITETKEAPIILLDNIPTKPMQNIESNNIDLKQLKSVTEVK
;
A
#
# COMPACT_ATOMS: atom_id res chain seq x y z
N MET A 1 -23.98 10.70 -4.24
CA MET A 1 -22.81 10.84 -3.33
C MET A 1 -22.66 9.67 -2.35
N ILE A 2 -23.68 8.90 -2.01
CA ILE A 2 -23.52 7.84 -0.98
C ILE A 2 -22.74 6.63 -1.52
N THR A 3 -22.89 6.30 -2.80
CA THR A 3 -22.30 5.11 -3.43
C THR A 3 -20.76 5.07 -3.41
N TYR A 4 -20.08 6.22 -3.60
CA TYR A 4 -18.61 6.25 -3.59
C TYR A 4 -18.03 5.97 -2.21
N LYS A 5 -18.70 6.43 -1.14
CA LYS A 5 -18.27 6.21 0.24
C LYS A 5 -18.37 4.74 0.60
N ILE A 6 -19.44 4.08 0.15
CA ILE A 6 -19.67 2.65 0.37
C ILE A 6 -18.58 1.84 -0.34
N VAL A 7 -18.35 2.07 -1.63
CA VAL A 7 -17.35 1.32 -2.41
C VAL A 7 -15.94 1.49 -1.82
N ASN A 8 -15.58 2.70 -1.40
CA ASN A 8 -14.28 2.94 -0.77
C ASN A 8 -14.15 2.24 0.59
N SER A 9 -15.21 2.27 1.41
CA SER A 9 -15.23 1.59 2.71
C SER A 9 -15.14 0.06 2.56
N VAL A 10 -15.84 -0.50 1.57
CA VAL A 10 -15.80 -1.94 1.28
C VAL A 10 -14.43 -2.37 0.79
N GLY A 11 -13.80 -1.58 -0.11
CA GLY A 11 -12.44 -1.85 -0.58
C GLY A 11 -11.43 -1.86 0.57
N LEU A 12 -11.51 -0.89 1.47
CA LEU A 12 -10.62 -0.81 2.63
C LEU A 12 -10.83 -1.99 3.61
N PHE A 13 -12.07 -2.41 3.81
CA PHE A 13 -12.36 -3.58 4.64
C PHE A 13 -11.79 -4.88 4.03
N LEU A 14 -11.89 -5.02 2.71
CA LEU A 14 -11.31 -6.16 1.99
C LEU A 14 -9.78 -6.20 2.12
N ASP A 15 -9.11 -5.05 2.05
CA ASP A 15 -7.66 -4.94 2.21
C ASP A 15 -7.20 -5.32 3.62
N ILE A 16 -7.92 -4.89 4.67
CA ILE A 16 -7.61 -5.26 6.06
C ILE A 16 -7.70 -6.78 6.24
N ILE A 17 -8.76 -7.41 5.71
CA ILE A 17 -8.92 -8.86 5.77
C ILE A 17 -7.80 -9.55 4.97
N GLY A 18 -7.53 -9.11 3.74
CA GLY A 18 -6.47 -9.66 2.90
C GLY A 18 -5.10 -9.60 3.58
N ALA A 19 -4.77 -8.45 4.19
CA ALA A 19 -3.54 -8.26 4.94
C ALA A 19 -3.44 -9.19 6.17
N TRP A 20 -4.55 -9.41 6.88
CA TRP A 20 -4.57 -10.33 8.01
C TRP A 20 -4.30 -11.77 7.57
N PHE A 21 -4.88 -12.21 6.45
CA PHE A 21 -4.61 -13.55 5.90
C PHE A 21 -3.14 -13.74 5.53
N ILE A 22 -2.53 -12.74 4.86
CA ILE A 22 -1.11 -12.76 4.54
C ILE A 22 -0.28 -12.81 5.83
N ALA A 23 -0.56 -11.97 6.81
CA ALA A 23 0.18 -11.91 8.07
C ALA A 23 0.11 -13.24 8.83
N PHE A 24 -1.07 -13.86 8.91
CA PHE A 24 -1.25 -15.15 9.57
C PHE A 24 -0.43 -16.25 8.89
N GLU A 25 -0.41 -16.27 7.55
CA GLU A 25 0.35 -17.26 6.78
C GLU A 25 1.87 -17.04 6.87
N VAL A 26 2.32 -15.78 6.94
CA VAL A 26 3.74 -15.43 7.12
C VAL A 26 4.22 -15.84 8.51
N VAL A 27 3.44 -15.58 9.55
CA VAL A 27 3.76 -15.97 10.95
C VAL A 27 3.72 -17.48 11.13
N LYS A 28 2.94 -18.20 10.32
CA LYS A 28 2.91 -19.66 10.35
C LYS A 28 4.22 -20.24 9.79
N GLN A 29 5.12 -20.57 10.72
CA GLN A 29 6.34 -21.31 10.43
C GLN A 29 6.10 -22.82 10.50
N TYR A 30 6.81 -23.57 9.67
CA TYR A 30 6.82 -25.03 9.74
C TYR A 30 7.56 -25.46 11.01
N LYS A 31 6.92 -26.31 11.83
CA LYS A 31 7.50 -26.80 13.09
C LYS A 31 8.17 -28.18 12.97
N GLY A 32 8.22 -28.76 11.76
CA GLY A 32 8.79 -30.09 11.52
C GLY A 32 10.24 -30.06 11.02
N GLN A 33 10.80 -31.23 10.74
CA GLN A 33 12.09 -31.38 10.07
C GLN A 33 11.96 -31.05 8.59
N LYS A 34 12.77 -30.11 8.09
CA LYS A 34 12.77 -29.68 6.69
C LYS A 34 13.52 -30.65 5.77
N PHE A 35 14.57 -31.27 6.30
CA PHE A 35 15.44 -32.19 5.57
C PHE A 35 15.54 -33.50 6.33
N PHE A 36 15.73 -34.61 5.60
CA PHE A 36 16.07 -35.87 6.24
C PHE A 36 17.38 -35.66 7.01
N VAL A 37 17.36 -35.95 8.32
CA VAL A 37 18.57 -35.96 9.16
C VAL A 37 19.31 -37.26 8.87
N GLU A 38 19.77 -37.44 7.63
CA GLU A 38 20.79 -38.44 7.35
C GLU A 38 22.09 -37.86 7.90
N ALA A 39 22.72 -38.58 8.83
CA ALA A 39 23.93 -38.13 9.51
C ALA A 39 24.91 -37.58 8.48
N GLN A 40 25.37 -36.33 8.66
CA GLN A 40 26.44 -35.76 7.85
C GLN A 40 27.69 -36.64 8.04
N THR A 41 27.82 -37.67 7.23
CA THR A 41 29.11 -38.29 6.97
C THR A 41 29.92 -37.21 6.26
N TRP A 42 31.08 -36.88 6.83
CA TRP A 42 32.08 -35.95 6.28
C TRP A 42 32.73 -36.50 5.01
N ASP A 43 31.95 -37.13 4.14
CA ASP A 43 32.40 -37.64 2.86
C ASP A 43 32.06 -36.58 1.82
N ASP A 44 33.11 -35.95 1.28
CA ASP A 44 33.17 -34.78 0.39
C ASP A 44 32.50 -35.01 -0.98
N THR A 45 31.31 -35.62 -1.02
CA THR A 45 30.53 -35.76 -2.25
C THR A 45 29.70 -34.48 -2.44
N PHE A 46 30.36 -33.45 -2.98
CA PHE A 46 29.90 -32.10 -3.35
C PHE A 46 28.65 -32.00 -4.27
N GLY A 47 27.77 -33.01 -4.34
CA GLY A 47 26.70 -33.09 -5.34
C GLY A 47 25.31 -33.50 -4.87
N LYS A 48 25.14 -33.99 -3.63
CA LYS A 48 23.80 -34.39 -3.15
C LYS A 48 23.17 -33.27 -2.32
N TYR A 49 22.29 -32.50 -2.96
CA TYR A 49 21.38 -31.62 -2.23
C TYR A 49 20.55 -32.47 -1.25
N PRO A 50 20.42 -32.05 0.02
CA PRO A 50 19.62 -32.79 0.98
C PRO A 50 18.19 -32.93 0.45
N GLU A 51 17.71 -34.16 0.37
CA GLU A 51 16.38 -34.46 -0.14
C GLU A 51 15.35 -33.85 0.82
N GLU A 52 14.46 -33.00 0.30
CA GLU A 52 13.40 -32.41 1.10
C GLU A 52 12.37 -33.50 1.47
N LEU A 53 11.88 -33.49 2.71
CA LEU A 53 10.81 -34.43 3.06
C LEU A 53 9.56 -34.12 2.22
N PRO A 54 8.87 -35.14 1.69
CA PRO A 54 7.64 -34.94 0.92
C PRO A 54 6.54 -34.23 1.74
N GLU A 55 6.57 -34.39 3.07
CA GLU A 55 5.67 -33.68 4.00
C GLU A 55 5.93 -32.17 4.02
N TYR A 56 7.21 -31.75 3.98
CA TYR A 56 7.58 -30.33 3.92
C TYR A 56 7.12 -29.70 2.60
N THR A 57 7.33 -30.37 1.47
CA THR A 57 6.92 -29.85 0.15
C THR A 57 5.40 -29.71 0.04
N ALA A 58 4.62 -30.64 0.61
CA ALA A 58 3.16 -30.54 0.63
C ALA A 58 2.66 -29.39 1.51
N TRP A 59 3.30 -29.17 2.66
CA TRP A 59 3.02 -28.04 3.54
C TRP A 59 3.33 -26.71 2.85
N GLU A 60 4.47 -26.62 2.17
CA GLU A 60 4.93 -25.40 1.49
C GLU A 60 4.00 -25.01 0.34
N LYS A 61 3.57 -25.97 -0.49
CA LYS A 61 2.55 -25.72 -1.53
C LYS A 61 1.24 -25.18 -0.93
N SER A 62 0.79 -25.76 0.18
CA SER A 62 -0.43 -25.32 0.85
C SER A 62 -0.31 -23.89 1.40
N LYS A 63 0.88 -23.53 1.89
CA LYS A 63 1.20 -22.18 2.36
C LYS A 63 1.16 -21.17 1.22
N TYR A 64 1.76 -21.49 0.07
CA TYR A 64 1.75 -20.61 -1.10
C TYR A 64 0.35 -20.34 -1.64
N ILE A 65 -0.52 -21.36 -1.66
CA ILE A 65 -1.92 -21.18 -2.12
C ILE A 65 -2.66 -20.18 -1.22
N LYS A 66 -2.51 -20.30 0.11
CA LYS A 66 -3.16 -19.38 1.06
C LYS A 66 -2.61 -17.97 0.96
N MET A 67 -1.30 -17.83 0.82
CA MET A 67 -0.65 -16.54 0.59
C MET A 67 -1.15 -15.88 -0.69
N TRP A 68 -1.29 -16.66 -1.77
CA TRP A 68 -1.80 -16.18 -3.06
C TRP A 68 -3.25 -15.70 -2.97
N ILE A 69 -4.11 -16.41 -2.22
CA ILE A 69 -5.49 -15.99 -1.97
C ILE A 69 -5.52 -14.64 -1.21
N GLY A 70 -4.69 -14.49 -0.18
CA GLY A 70 -4.59 -13.22 0.56
C GLY A 70 -4.14 -12.07 -0.33
N LEU A 71 -3.14 -12.31 -1.19
CA LEU A 71 -2.65 -11.33 -2.15
C LEU A 71 -3.71 -10.96 -3.20
N PHE A 72 -4.48 -11.94 -3.66
CA PHE A 72 -5.57 -11.71 -4.60
C PHE A 72 -6.67 -10.82 -4.02
N LEU A 73 -7.07 -11.06 -2.75
CA LEU A 73 -8.04 -10.21 -2.05
C LEU A 73 -7.57 -8.76 -1.96
N LEU A 74 -6.31 -8.56 -1.59
CA LEU A 74 -5.69 -7.25 -1.43
C LEU A 74 -5.59 -6.52 -2.78
N THR A 75 -5.26 -7.25 -3.85
CA THR A 75 -5.25 -6.69 -5.21
C THR A 75 -6.63 -6.22 -5.64
N ILE A 76 -7.68 -6.98 -5.33
CA ILE A 76 -9.07 -6.59 -5.65
C ILE A 76 -9.49 -5.37 -4.84
N GLY A 77 -9.22 -5.33 -3.53
CA GLY A 77 -9.61 -4.23 -2.66
C GLY A 77 -8.97 -2.92 -3.11
N PHE A 78 -7.68 -2.94 -3.40
CA PHE A 78 -6.94 -1.79 -3.92
C PHE A 78 -7.43 -1.36 -5.32
N SER A 79 -7.67 -2.34 -6.20
CA SER A 79 -8.20 -2.07 -7.55
C SER A 79 -9.57 -1.41 -7.50
N LEU A 80 -10.43 -1.82 -6.56
CA LEU A 80 -11.76 -1.24 -6.37
C LEU A 80 -11.67 0.21 -5.87
N GLN A 81 -10.70 0.52 -5.00
CA GLN A 81 -10.44 1.91 -4.56
C GLN A 81 -9.97 2.80 -5.72
N ILE A 82 -9.02 2.31 -6.53
CA ILE A 82 -8.54 3.04 -7.72
C ILE A 82 -9.69 3.27 -8.70
N TYR A 83 -10.47 2.23 -9.00
CA TYR A 83 -11.58 2.32 -9.95
C TYR A 83 -12.65 3.30 -9.48
N SER A 84 -13.01 3.24 -8.19
CA SER A 84 -13.94 4.19 -7.58
C SER A 84 -13.41 5.62 -7.71
N ASN A 85 -12.12 5.84 -7.44
CA ASN A 85 -11.53 7.16 -7.52
C ASN A 85 -11.52 7.72 -8.95
N LEU A 86 -11.08 6.92 -9.93
CA LEU A 86 -10.98 7.33 -11.34
C LEU A 86 -12.35 7.54 -11.99
N PHE A 87 -13.27 6.58 -11.83
CA PHE A 87 -14.54 6.57 -12.54
C PHE A 87 -15.56 7.55 -11.93
N LEU A 88 -15.65 7.62 -10.60
CA LEU A 88 -16.65 8.46 -9.93
C LEU A 88 -16.24 9.93 -9.79
N GLN A 89 -14.93 10.26 -9.76
CA GLN A 89 -14.50 11.66 -9.80
C GLN A 89 -14.51 12.21 -11.22
N GLY A 90 -14.08 11.42 -12.22
CA GLY A 90 -14.09 11.84 -13.62
C GLY A 90 -15.48 12.26 -14.12
N ASN A 91 -16.54 11.63 -13.63
CA ASN A 91 -17.90 11.95 -14.04
C ASN A 91 -18.46 13.24 -13.40
N LYS A 92 -17.97 13.66 -12.22
CA LYS A 92 -18.44 14.90 -11.56
C LYS A 92 -17.97 16.16 -12.29
N ASN A 93 -16.78 16.11 -12.89
CA ASN A 93 -16.18 17.26 -13.55
C ASN A 93 -16.90 17.62 -14.86
N ASN A 94 -17.51 16.65 -15.53
CA ASN A 94 -18.30 16.87 -16.76
C ASN A 94 -19.72 17.43 -16.49
N VAL A 95 -20.30 17.16 -15.32
CA VAL A 95 -21.66 17.60 -14.97
C VAL A 95 -21.69 19.04 -14.43
N ILE A 96 -20.59 19.52 -13.84
CA ILE A 96 -20.53 20.91 -13.32
C ILE A 96 -20.38 21.91 -14.47
N ILE A 97 -19.54 21.61 -15.47
CA ILE A 97 -19.29 22.51 -16.60
C ILE A 97 -20.55 22.74 -17.46
N THR A 98 -21.45 21.75 -17.52
CA THR A 98 -22.67 21.82 -18.36
C THR A 98 -23.83 22.58 -17.74
N ASN A 99 -23.84 22.77 -16.41
CA ASN A 99 -24.92 23.50 -15.72
C ASN A 99 -24.63 25.01 -15.59
N ASP A 100 -23.36 25.43 -15.53
CA ASP A 100 -23.01 26.85 -15.39
C ASP A 100 -23.01 27.62 -16.73
N THR A 101 -22.92 26.94 -17.88
CA THR A 101 -22.95 27.65 -19.18
C THR A 101 -24.34 28.05 -19.66
N LYS A 102 -25.42 27.54 -19.04
CA LYS A 102 -26.80 27.88 -19.45
C LYS A 102 -27.38 29.12 -18.75
N ASN A 103 -26.71 29.67 -17.73
CA ASN A 103 -27.22 30.82 -16.97
C ASN A 103 -26.37 32.09 -17.07
N ILE A 104 -25.39 32.15 -17.98
CA ILE A 104 -24.54 33.35 -18.14
C ILE A 104 -24.65 33.87 -19.58
N VAL A 105 -25.86 34.25 -19.99
CA VAL A 105 -26.04 35.30 -21.02
C VAL A 105 -27.08 36.28 -20.49
N SER A 106 -26.61 37.18 -19.63
CA SER A 106 -27.19 38.51 -19.52
C SER A 106 -26.09 39.49 -19.92
N PRO A 107 -26.35 40.43 -20.85
CA PRO A 107 -25.36 41.42 -21.26
C PRO A 107 -25.03 42.30 -20.05
N ILE A 108 -23.79 42.20 -19.57
CA ILE A 108 -23.29 43.04 -18.49
C ILE A 108 -23.02 44.40 -19.13
N THR A 109 -23.95 45.34 -18.92
CA THR A 109 -23.71 46.75 -19.15
C THR A 109 -22.60 47.19 -18.22
N GLU A 110 -21.54 47.67 -18.87
CA GLU A 110 -20.40 48.41 -18.34
C GLU A 110 -20.82 49.42 -17.26
N THR A 111 -20.32 49.29 -16.04
CA THR A 111 -20.32 50.40 -15.08
C THR A 111 -19.08 50.34 -14.20
N LYS A 112 -18.07 51.07 -14.67
CA LYS A 112 -17.19 52.00 -13.95
C LYS A 112 -16.89 51.75 -12.46
N GLU A 113 -15.57 51.71 -12.25
CA GLU A 113 -14.77 52.27 -11.15
C GLU A 113 -14.49 51.37 -9.92
N ALA A 114 -13.19 51.09 -9.80
CA ALA A 114 -12.52 50.35 -8.75
C ALA A 114 -12.29 51.22 -7.50
N PRO A 115 -12.22 50.58 -6.33
CA PRO A 115 -11.27 50.98 -5.30
C PRO A 115 -10.21 49.88 -5.09
N ILE A 116 -8.97 50.29 -5.29
CA ILE A 116 -7.75 49.57 -4.90
C ILE A 116 -7.77 49.41 -3.37
N ILE A 117 -7.87 48.18 -2.88
CA ILE A 117 -7.58 47.86 -1.48
C ILE A 117 -6.20 47.22 -1.43
N LEU A 118 -5.24 48.00 -0.93
CA LEU A 118 -3.93 47.55 -0.46
C LEU A 118 -4.12 46.52 0.66
N LEU A 119 -3.70 45.28 0.40
CA LEU A 119 -3.50 44.25 1.41
C LEU A 119 -2.00 44.15 1.69
N ASP A 120 -1.50 45.11 2.47
CA ASP A 120 -0.21 45.01 3.15
C ASP A 120 -0.33 44.00 4.30
N ASN A 121 0.74 43.22 4.47
CA ASN A 121 1.07 42.37 5.63
C ASN A 121 0.47 40.96 5.69
N ILE A 122 1.05 40.04 4.90
CA ILE A 122 1.15 38.63 5.29
C ILE A 122 2.57 38.40 5.85
N PRO A 123 2.74 38.17 7.17
CA PRO A 123 4.04 37.80 7.71
C PRO A 123 4.43 36.41 7.22
N THR A 124 5.47 36.35 6.40
CA THR A 124 6.16 35.12 5.99
C THR A 124 6.89 34.53 7.20
N LYS A 125 6.26 33.56 7.85
CA LYS A 125 6.92 32.74 8.86
C LYS A 125 7.96 31.85 8.15
N PRO A 126 9.26 31.92 8.49
CA PRO A 126 10.24 31.04 7.89
C PRO A 126 9.94 29.59 8.27
N MET A 127 9.85 28.72 7.25
CA MET A 127 9.82 27.28 7.42
C MET A 127 11.05 26.86 8.23
N GLN A 128 10.81 26.28 9.40
CA GLN A 128 11.84 25.59 10.15
C GLN A 128 12.25 24.34 9.37
N ASN A 129 13.52 24.32 9.01
CA ASN A 129 14.25 23.22 8.41
C ASN A 129 14.06 21.95 9.27
N ILE A 130 13.37 20.95 8.72
CA ILE A 130 13.26 19.63 9.34
C ILE A 130 14.58 18.92 9.08
N GLU A 131 15.55 19.19 9.94
CA GLU A 131 16.77 18.41 10.07
C GLU A 131 16.47 17.25 11.03
N SER A 132 16.35 16.04 10.48
CA SER A 132 16.19 14.79 11.25
C SER A 132 16.17 13.63 10.25
N ASN A 133 16.98 12.59 10.32
CA ASN A 133 18.07 12.19 11.20
C ASN A 133 18.81 11.10 10.40
N ASN A 134 20.07 11.32 10.04
CA ASN A 134 20.92 10.24 9.56
C ASN A 134 21.23 9.34 10.75
N ILE A 135 20.45 8.26 10.89
CA ILE A 135 20.71 7.20 11.86
C ILE A 135 22.01 6.52 11.44
N ASP A 136 23.03 6.73 12.28
CA ASP A 136 24.39 6.25 12.14
C ASP A 136 24.42 4.70 12.12
N LEU A 137 24.50 4.15 10.91
CA LEU A 137 24.54 2.72 10.61
C LEU A 137 25.81 1.99 11.11
N LYS A 138 26.70 2.67 11.85
CA LYS A 138 27.93 2.06 12.41
C LYS A 138 27.73 1.32 13.72
N GLN A 139 26.60 1.49 14.42
CA GLN A 139 26.37 0.82 15.71
C GLN A 139 25.72 -0.57 15.62
N LEU A 140 25.28 -1.00 14.43
CA LEU A 140 24.64 -2.33 14.25
C LEU A 140 25.62 -3.44 13.84
N LYS A 141 26.93 -3.15 13.75
CA LYS A 141 27.94 -4.14 13.35
C LYS A 141 28.70 -4.80 14.50
N SER A 142 28.44 -4.44 15.75
CA SER A 142 29.16 -4.96 16.93
C SER A 142 28.38 -5.95 17.80
N VAL A 143 27.13 -6.28 17.45
CA VAL A 143 26.27 -7.14 18.30
C VAL A 143 26.12 -8.57 17.78
N THR A 144 26.59 -8.89 16.56
CA THR A 144 26.42 -10.25 15.99
C THR A 144 27.67 -11.14 16.12
N GLU A 145 28.53 -10.88 17.10
CA GLU A 145 29.70 -11.74 17.35
C GLU A 145 29.90 -11.97 18.85
N VAL A 146 28.95 -12.66 19.50
CA VAL A 146 29.21 -13.30 20.80
C VAL A 146 28.49 -14.64 20.89
N LYS A 147 29.31 -15.70 20.82
CA LYS A 147 29.15 -17.08 21.31
C LYS A 147 28.15 -18.00 20.63
#